data_AF-J3JFF6-F1
#
_entry.id   AF-J3JFF6-F1
#
_cell.length_a   1.000
_cell.length_b   1.000
_cell.length_c   1.000
_cell.angle_alpha   90.00
_cell.angle_beta   90.00
_cell.angle_gamma   90.00
#
_symmetry.space_group_name_H-M   'P 1'
#
loop_
_entity.id
_entity.type
_entity.pdbx_description
1 polymer ?
#
loop_
_entity_poly.entity_id
_entity_poly.type
_entity_poly.pdbx_seq_one_letter_code
_entity_poly.pdbx_strand_id
1 'polypeptide(L)' 'MTQFECTECGQLGRFTVMDRSSFEMDCPACEERTRWTVAFEGEGVTF' A
#
# COMPACT_ATOMS: atom_id res chain seq x y z
N MET A 1 -9.54 -6.19 1.79
CA MET A 1 -8.08 -6.08 1.94
C MET A 1 -7.59 -5.17 0.84
N THR A 2 -6.91 -4.09 1.18
CA THR A 2 -6.46 -3.09 0.21
C THR A 2 -5.01 -3.40 -0.17
N GLN A 3 -4.69 -3.31 -1.46
CA GLN A 3 -3.32 -3.47 -1.93
C GLN A 3 -2.60 -2.13 -1.81
N PHE A 4 -1.42 -2.16 -1.23
CA PHE A 4 -0.54 -1.00 -1.10
C PHE A 4 0.78 -1.28 -1.81
N GLU A 5 1.39 -0.24 -2.33
CA GLU A 5 2.68 -0.22 -2.97
C GLU A 5 3.65 0.60 -2.11
N CYS A 6 4.84 0.07 -1.92
CA CYS A 6 5.97 0.78 -1.32
C CYS A 6 6.48 1.83 -2.30
N THR A 7 6.51 3.11 -1.89
CA THR A 7 6.92 4.22 -2.76
C THR A 7 8.39 4.20 -3.14
N GLU A 8 9.23 3.47 -2.39
CA GLU A 8 10.68 3.43 -2.61
C GLU A 8 11.09 2.37 -3.64
N CYS A 9 10.54 1.16 -3.53
CA CYS A 9 10.95 0.01 -4.38
C CYS A 9 9.82 -0.55 -5.26
N GLY A 10 8.59 -0.08 -5.12
CA GLY A 10 7.42 -0.60 -5.85
C GLY A 10 6.91 -1.95 -5.32
N GLN A 11 7.35 -2.39 -4.14
CA GLN A 11 6.90 -3.64 -3.55
C GLN A 11 5.40 -3.59 -3.23
N LEU A 12 4.65 -4.60 -3.66
CA LEU A 12 3.22 -4.71 -3.39
C LEU A 12 2.96 -5.52 -2.11
N GLY A 13 2.13 -4.99 -1.23
CA GLY A 13 1.69 -5.63 0.00
C GLY A 13 0.18 -5.52 0.18
N ARG A 14 -0.44 -6.50 0.84
CA ARG A 14 -1.88 -6.47 1.15
C ARG A 14 -2.05 -6.16 2.62
N PHE A 15 -2.70 -5.04 2.91
CA PHE A 15 -2.90 -4.58 4.28
C PHE A 15 -4.38 -4.35 4.56
N THR A 16 -4.78 -4.56 5.81
CA THR A 16 -6.14 -4.31 6.28
C THR A 16 -6.18 -2.97 7.01
N VAL A 17 -6.06 -1.89 6.24
CA VAL A 17 -6.14 -0.51 6.76
C VAL A 17 -7.45 0.07 6.25
N MET A 18 -8.40 0.31 7.16
CA MET A 18 -9.76 0.72 6.80
C MET A 18 -9.90 2.23 6.58
N ASP A 19 -8.95 3.04 7.09
CA ASP A 19 -9.13 4.49 7.23
C ASP A 19 -7.92 5.32 6.77
N ARG A 20 -6.97 4.73 6.03
CA ARG A 20 -5.76 5.44 5.57
C ARG A 20 -5.38 5.08 4.14
N SER A 21 -5.24 6.10 3.30
CA SER A 21 -4.72 5.96 1.92
C SER A 21 -3.20 5.76 1.88
N SER A 22 -2.48 6.09 2.96
CA SER A 22 -1.05 5.81 3.09
C SER A 22 -0.62 5.62 4.55
N PHE A 23 0.46 4.87 4.75
CA PHE A 23 1.08 4.65 6.07
C PHE A 23 2.57 4.34 5.92
N GLU A 24 3.33 4.43 7.01
CA GLU A 24 4.75 4.07 7.03
C GLU A 24 4.94 2.73 7.75
N MET A 25 5.64 1.79 7.12
CA MET A 25 5.91 0.47 7.67
C MET A 25 7.21 -0.09 7.11
N ASP A 26 7.81 -1.00 7.86
CA ASP A 26 8.97 -1.74 7.41
C ASP A 26 8.69 -2.48 6.11
N CYS A 27 9.52 -2.24 5.09
CA CYS A 27 9.41 -2.90 3.81
C CYS A 27 10.35 -4.10 3.75
N PRO A 28 9.83 -5.32 3.51
CA PRO A 28 10.66 -6.52 3.47
C PRO A 28 11.64 -6.53 2.29
N ALA A 29 11.49 -5.64 1.31
CA ALA A 29 12.42 -5.48 0.20
C ALA A 29 13.49 -4.43 0.46
N CYS A 30 13.18 -3.37 1.22
CA CYS A 30 14.13 -2.30 1.55
C CYS A 30 14.82 -2.54 2.89
N GLU A 31 14.27 -3.42 3.75
CA GLU A 31 14.72 -3.67 5.12
C GLU A 31 14.74 -2.40 5.99
N GLU A 32 13.85 -1.46 5.67
CA GLU A 32 13.72 -0.18 6.36
C GLU A 32 12.25 0.28 6.37
N ARG A 33 11.93 1.26 7.22
CA ARG A 33 10.61 1.89 7.21
C ARG A 33 10.45 2.74 5.97
N THR A 34 9.55 2.33 5.11
CA THR A 34 9.17 3.07 3.91
C THR A 34 7.71 3.51 3.97
N ARG A 35 7.34 4.43 3.08
CA ARG A 35 5.96 4.83 2.89
C ARG A 35 5.26 3.85 1.94
N TRP A 36 4.06 3.45 2.35
CA TRP A 36 3.15 2.60 1.62
C TRP A 36 1.92 3.41 1.24
N THR A 37 1.56 3.37 -0.05
CA THR A 37 0.38 4.05 -0.60
C THR A 37 -0.53 3.05 -1.27
N VAL A 38 -1.83 3.32 -1.38
CA VAL A 38 -2.75 2.40 -2.08
C VAL A 38 -2.26 2.21 -3.54
N ALA A 39 -2.05 0.97 -3.95
CA ALA A 39 -1.55 0.61 -5.28
C ALA A 39 -2.64 0.68 -6.36
N PHE A 40 -3.90 0.50 -5.93
CA PHE A 40 -5.08 0.57 -6.77
C PHE A 40 -6.22 1.18 -5.96
N GLU A 41 -6.45 2.48 -6.13
CA GLU A 41 -7.79 3.04 -5.93
C GLU A 41 -8.59 2.50 -7.10
N GLY A 42 -9.15 1.30 -6.93
CA GLY A 42 -10.19 0.84 -7.83
C GLY A 42 -11.32 1.84 -7.72
N GLU A 43 -11.42 2.77 -8.67
CA GLU A 43 -12.68 3.45 -8.98
C GLU A 43 -13.74 2.35 -8.95
N GLY A 44 -14.69 2.50 -8.02
CA GLY A 44 -15.75 1.54 -7.84
C GLY A 44 -16.37 1.27 -9.19
N VAL A 45 -16.18 0.06 -9.70
CA VAL A 45 -16.91 -0.40 -10.88
C VAL A 45 -18.38 -0.41 -10.48
N THR A 46 -19.09 0.64 -10.88
CA THR A 46 -20.53 0.70 -10.86
C THR A 46 -21.01 -0.17 -12.02
N PHE A 47 -21.54 -1.35 -11.71
CA PHE A 47 -22.38 -2.13 -12.63
C PHE A 47 -23.85 -1.81 -12.36
#